data_AF-A0A9W9CBN9-F1
#
_entry.id   AF-A0A9W9CBN9-F1
#
_cell.length_a   1.000
_cell.length_b   1.000
_cell.length_c   1.000
_cell.angle_alpha   90.00
_cell.angle_beta   90.00
_cell.angle_gamma   90.00
#
_symmetry.space_group_name_H-M   'P 1'
#
loop_
_entity.id
_entity.type
_entity.pdbx_description
1 polymer ?
#
loop_
_entity_poly.entity_id
_entity_poly.type
_entity_poly.pdbx_seq_one_letter_code
_entity_poly.pdbx_strand_id
1 'polypeptide(L)'
;MSTSESFRESPLSLLHYHRPLKNYQFSAQLSAQQYSHIMAMAGDVEALEELFDAIQSATADRVRVVLRDICIYQPTAFEAAYQKLLVDDGETFDVGDEEEDESAPEARASPKTPKRRVTKAAPNLQAGSKRRRYEICHQCDEEYDAVANARTSCVYHDGTLRRKALV
;
A
#
# COMPACT_ATOMS: atom_id res chain seq x y z
N MET A 1 -12.99 56.49 -38.69
CA MET A 1 -14.46 56.30 -38.73
C MET A 1 -14.85 55.72 -37.38
N SER A 2 -15.47 56.57 -36.54
CA SER A 2 -15.91 56.23 -35.18
C SER A 2 -17.27 55.57 -35.21
N THR A 3 -17.43 54.46 -34.51
CA THR A 3 -18.74 53.91 -34.15
C THR A 3 -18.76 53.68 -32.65
N SER A 4 -19.48 54.57 -31.97
CA SER A 4 -19.81 54.52 -30.55
C SER A 4 -21.02 53.60 -30.36
N GLU A 5 -20.81 52.46 -29.71
CA GLU A 5 -21.90 51.59 -29.24
C GLU A 5 -22.32 51.98 -27.82
N SER A 6 -23.59 52.36 -27.69
CA SER A 6 -24.25 52.74 -26.45
C SER A 6 -24.88 51.50 -25.80
N PHE A 7 -24.23 50.98 -24.76
CA PHE A 7 -24.77 49.89 -23.96
C PHE A 7 -25.81 50.43 -22.98
N ARG A 8 -27.06 49.97 -23.11
CA ARG A 8 -28.17 50.32 -22.22
C ARG A 8 -28.10 49.45 -20.96
N GLU A 9 -27.84 50.06 -19.81
CA GLU A 9 -27.94 49.41 -18.51
C GLU A 9 -29.40 49.07 -18.19
N SER A 10 -29.66 47.80 -17.88
CA SER A 10 -30.94 47.34 -17.34
C SER A 10 -30.92 47.41 -15.81
N PRO A 11 -31.95 47.99 -15.16
CA PRO A 11 -32.02 48.08 -13.72
C PRO A 11 -32.51 46.75 -13.16
N LEU A 12 -31.58 45.88 -12.75
CA LEU A 12 -31.93 44.72 -11.95
C LEU A 12 -32.27 45.15 -10.52
N SER A 13 -33.51 44.84 -10.18
CA SER A 13 -34.20 45.04 -8.92
C SER A 13 -33.39 44.55 -7.72
N LEU A 14 -33.11 45.51 -6.84
CA LEU A 14 -32.46 45.33 -5.55
C LEU A 14 -33.43 44.67 -4.56
N LEU A 15 -33.56 43.35 -4.64
CA LEU A 15 -34.22 42.57 -3.59
C LEU A 15 -33.27 42.41 -2.40
N HIS A 16 -33.42 43.31 -1.43
CA HIS A 16 -32.77 43.23 -0.12
C HIS A 16 -33.29 42.00 0.66
N TYR A 17 -32.61 40.86 0.51
CA TYR A 17 -32.73 39.73 1.43
C TYR A 17 -31.97 40.05 2.72
N HIS A 18 -32.69 40.52 3.75
CA HIS A 18 -32.16 40.55 5.11
C HIS A 18 -32.11 39.11 5.68
N ARG A 19 -30.96 38.47 5.54
CA ARG A 19 -30.66 37.19 6.19
C ARG A 19 -30.30 37.46 7.67
N PRO A 20 -30.96 36.84 8.65
CA PRO A 20 -30.68 37.08 10.07
C PRO A 20 -29.26 36.62 10.45
N LEU A 21 -28.47 37.55 11.01
CA LEU A 21 -27.07 37.39 11.44
C LEU A 21 -26.89 36.53 12.71
N LYS A 22 -27.68 35.46 12.89
CA LYS A 22 -27.56 34.58 14.08
C LYS A 22 -26.65 33.36 13.88
N ASN A 23 -26.20 33.10 12.65
CA ASN A 23 -25.29 31.98 12.34
C ASN A 23 -23.80 32.34 12.29
N TYR A 24 -23.45 33.62 12.41
CA TYR A 24 -22.04 34.07 12.25
C TYR A 24 -21.16 33.77 13.48
N GLN A 25 -21.76 33.68 14.67
CA GLN A 25 -21.02 33.33 15.89
C GLN A 25 -20.67 31.83 15.95
N PHE A 26 -21.53 30.96 15.41
CA PHE A 26 -21.30 29.51 15.42
C PHE A 26 -20.24 29.09 14.39
N SER A 27 -20.16 29.76 13.24
CA SER A 27 -19.13 29.48 12.23
C SER A 27 -17.73 29.94 12.66
N ALA A 28 -17.61 31.00 13.44
CA ALA A 28 -16.32 31.50 13.94
C ALA A 28 -15.72 30.62 15.07
N GLN A 29 -16.55 29.93 15.85
CA GLN A 29 -16.08 29.02 16.90
C GLN A 29 -15.60 27.68 16.33
N LEU A 30 -16.29 27.13 15.33
CA LEU A 30 -15.87 25.90 14.64
C LEU A 30 -14.55 26.09 13.88
N SER A 31 -14.33 27.25 13.25
CA SER A 31 -13.08 27.52 12.55
C SER A 31 -11.89 27.69 13.50
N ALA A 32 -12.08 28.30 14.68
CA ALA A 32 -11.02 28.44 15.69
C ALA A 32 -10.60 27.09 16.29
N GLN A 33 -11.54 26.18 16.52
CA GLN A 33 -11.27 24.85 17.08
C GLN A 33 -10.60 23.91 16.05
N GLN A 34 -10.94 24.06 14.77
CA GLN A 34 -10.23 23.37 13.68
C GLN A 34 -8.81 23.94 13.50
N TYR A 35 -8.63 25.25 13.60
CA TYR A 35 -7.30 25.88 13.52
C TYR A 35 -6.40 25.48 14.67
N SER A 36 -6.91 25.36 15.90
CA SER A 36 -6.10 24.89 17.03
C SER A 36 -5.70 23.42 16.88
N HIS A 37 -6.55 22.58 16.31
CA HIS A 37 -6.20 21.19 16.00
C HIS A 37 -5.14 21.11 14.87
N ILE A 38 -5.31 21.87 13.79
CA ILE A 38 -4.34 21.95 12.68
C ILE A 38 -2.99 22.53 13.16
N MET A 39 -3.01 23.55 14.02
CA MET A 39 -1.78 24.14 14.57
C MET A 39 -1.12 23.25 15.64
N ALA A 40 -1.89 22.47 16.40
CA ALA A 40 -1.34 21.43 17.27
C ALA A 40 -0.64 20.34 16.44
N MET A 41 -1.20 19.98 15.28
CA MET A 41 -0.57 19.04 14.34
C MET A 41 0.63 19.66 13.61
N ALA A 42 0.73 20.99 13.50
CA ALA A 42 1.86 21.66 12.85
C ALA A 42 3.16 21.53 13.66
N GLY A 43 3.07 21.55 15.00
CA GLY A 43 4.20 21.19 15.88
C GLY A 43 4.61 19.72 15.74
N ASP A 44 3.66 18.86 15.35
CA ASP A 44 3.93 17.45 15.07
C ASP A 44 4.62 17.25 13.70
N VAL A 45 4.57 18.20 12.76
CA VAL A 45 5.23 18.05 11.45
C VAL A 45 6.76 18.14 11.58
N GLU A 46 7.27 19.15 12.30
CA GLU A 46 8.72 19.31 12.51
C GLU A 46 9.28 18.11 13.29
N ALA A 47 8.61 17.70 14.37
CA ALA A 47 8.99 16.52 15.14
C ALA A 47 8.92 15.22 14.31
N LEU A 48 7.98 15.13 13.35
CA LEU A 48 7.86 14.00 12.45
C LEU A 48 9.01 13.97 11.42
N GLU A 49 9.40 15.12 10.89
CA GLU A 49 10.56 15.24 9.99
C GLU A 49 11.85 14.84 10.71
N GLU A 50 12.10 15.36 11.92
CA GLU A 50 13.25 14.97 12.75
C GLU A 50 13.26 13.46 13.03
N LEU A 51 12.09 12.88 13.30
CA LEU A 51 11.96 11.43 13.49
C LEU A 51 12.30 10.66 12.21
N PHE A 52 11.86 11.11 11.05
CA PHE A 52 12.19 10.46 9.78
C PHE A 52 13.69 10.53 9.47
N ASP A 53 14.33 11.66 9.72
CA ASP A 53 15.77 11.82 9.57
C ASP A 53 16.54 10.90 10.54
N ALA A 54 16.05 10.78 11.79
CA ALA A 54 16.62 9.86 12.76
C ALA A 54 16.47 8.39 12.34
N ILE A 55 15.34 8.01 11.74
CA ILE A 55 15.12 6.64 11.22
C ILE A 55 16.05 6.36 10.03
N GLN A 56 16.19 7.31 9.10
CA GLN A 56 17.03 7.15 7.91
C GLN A 56 18.52 7.07 8.24
N SER A 57 18.97 7.80 9.26
CA SER A 57 20.37 7.78 9.71
C SER A 57 20.70 6.62 10.66
N ALA A 58 19.69 5.95 11.23
CA ALA A 58 19.89 4.83 12.14
C ALA A 58 20.33 3.55 11.43
N THR A 59 21.12 2.72 12.12
CA THR A 59 21.45 1.39 11.61
C THR A 59 20.22 0.48 11.63
N ALA A 60 20.17 -0.49 10.70
CA ALA A 60 19.06 -1.44 10.64
C ALA A 60 18.83 -2.19 11.98
N ASP A 61 19.91 -2.55 12.69
CA ASP A 61 19.81 -3.19 14.00
C ASP A 61 19.18 -2.28 15.05
N ARG A 62 19.51 -0.98 15.04
CA ARG A 62 18.90 -0.01 15.94
C ARG A 62 17.40 0.12 15.65
N VAL A 63 17.01 0.24 14.38
CA VAL A 63 15.60 0.34 13.98
C VAL A 63 14.83 -0.91 14.40
N ARG A 64 15.39 -2.12 14.22
CA ARG A 64 14.77 -3.38 14.65
C ARG A 64 14.53 -3.44 16.16
N VAL A 65 15.48 -2.98 16.96
CA VAL A 65 15.34 -2.95 18.42
C VAL A 65 14.23 -1.98 18.82
N VAL A 66 14.26 -0.75 18.31
CA VAL A 66 13.25 0.26 18.63
C VAL A 66 11.85 -0.17 18.17
N LEU A 67 11.72 -0.70 16.95
CA LEU A 67 10.44 -1.19 16.43
C LEU A 67 9.89 -2.34 17.30
N ARG A 68 10.75 -3.27 17.74
CA ARG A 68 10.35 -4.35 18.64
C ARG A 68 9.82 -3.79 19.95
N ASP A 69 10.53 -2.83 20.55
CA ASP A 69 10.11 -2.22 21.81
C ASP A 69 8.76 -1.50 21.64
N ILE A 70 8.58 -0.72 20.58
CA ILE A 70 7.30 -0.08 20.25
C ILE A 70 6.18 -1.11 20.14
N CYS A 71 6.39 -2.22 19.43
CA CYS A 71 5.39 -3.28 19.28
C CYS A 71 5.04 -3.96 20.61
N ILE A 72 5.99 -4.07 21.55
CA ILE A 72 5.73 -4.63 22.89
C ILE A 72 4.82 -3.69 23.71
N TYR A 73 5.08 -2.38 23.65
CA TYR A 73 4.34 -1.40 24.47
C TYR A 73 3.05 -0.90 23.83
N GLN A 74 2.92 -0.97 22.51
CA GLN A 74 1.79 -0.43 21.75
C GLN A 74 1.14 -1.50 20.85
N PRO A 75 0.01 -2.10 21.26
CA PRO A 75 -0.66 -3.14 20.48
C PRO A 75 -1.11 -2.70 19.09
N THR A 76 -1.48 -1.42 18.94
CA THR A 76 -1.84 -0.83 17.63
C THR A 76 -0.65 -0.81 16.67
N ALA A 77 0.55 -0.52 17.18
CA ALA A 77 1.77 -0.56 16.39
C ALA A 77 2.16 -1.99 16.03
N PHE A 78 1.98 -2.96 16.93
CA PHE A 78 2.17 -4.38 16.64
C PHE A 78 1.27 -4.83 15.49
N GLU A 79 -0.03 -4.56 15.55
CA GLU A 79 -0.98 -4.96 14.50
C GLU A 79 -0.62 -4.32 13.16
N ALA A 80 -0.28 -3.03 13.15
CA ALA A 80 0.13 -2.33 11.94
C ALA A 80 1.44 -2.90 11.35
N ALA A 81 2.43 -3.21 12.18
CA ALA A 81 3.67 -3.84 11.75
C ALA A 81 3.42 -5.27 11.23
N TYR A 82 2.57 -6.03 11.91
CA TYR A 82 2.20 -7.39 11.56
C TYR A 82 1.57 -7.46 10.16
N GLN A 83 0.59 -6.60 9.90
CA GLN A 83 -0.09 -6.52 8.60
C GLN A 83 0.84 -6.03 7.46
N LYS A 84 1.80 -5.16 7.77
CA LYS A 84 2.73 -4.62 6.76
C LYS A 84 3.89 -5.54 6.44
N LEU A 85 4.39 -6.31 7.42
CA LEU A 85 5.63 -7.08 7.31
C LEU A 85 5.41 -8.59 7.08
N LEU A 86 4.22 -9.11 7.39
CA LEU A 86 3.90 -10.52 7.24
C LEU A 86 2.72 -10.70 6.29
N VAL A 87 2.76 -11.79 5.52
CA VAL A 87 1.73 -12.14 4.54
C VAL A 87 1.34 -13.60 4.75
N ASP A 88 0.08 -13.92 4.46
CA ASP A 88 -0.46 -15.25 4.68
C ASP A 88 -0.05 -16.18 3.52
N ASP A 89 0.52 -17.36 3.84
CA ASP A 89 1.01 -18.31 2.82
C ASP A 89 -0.12 -19.02 2.06
N GLY A 90 -1.36 -18.86 2.53
CA GLY A 90 -2.52 -19.61 2.04
C GLY A 90 -3.24 -19.00 0.84
N GLU A 91 -2.95 -17.74 0.49
CA GLU A 91 -3.60 -17.08 -0.64
C GLU A 91 -2.78 -17.28 -1.92
N THR A 92 -2.67 -18.55 -2.36
CA THR A 92 -2.43 -18.77 -3.79
C THR A 92 -3.68 -18.30 -4.50
N PHE A 93 -3.64 -17.09 -5.06
CA PHE A 93 -4.61 -16.70 -6.08
C PHE A 93 -4.51 -17.77 -7.16
N ASP A 94 -5.53 -18.62 -7.22
CA ASP A 94 -5.76 -19.52 -8.35
C ASP A 94 -6.05 -18.57 -9.50
N VAL A 95 -4.97 -18.09 -10.14
CA VAL A 95 -5.04 -17.32 -11.37
C VAL A 95 -5.62 -18.33 -12.34
N GLY A 96 -6.96 -18.30 -12.43
CA GLY A 96 -7.73 -19.17 -13.28
C GLY A 96 -7.05 -19.18 -14.63
N ASP A 97 -6.48 -20.34 -14.94
CA ASP A 97 -6.00 -20.69 -16.25
C ASP A 97 -7.25 -20.78 -17.13
N GLU A 98 -7.82 -19.63 -17.47
CA GLU A 98 -8.82 -19.48 -18.53
C GLU A 98 -8.09 -19.66 -19.86
N GLU A 99 -7.53 -20.86 -20.05
CA GLU A 99 -7.25 -21.40 -21.37
C GLU A 99 -8.62 -21.74 -21.98
N GLU A 100 -9.26 -20.73 -22.56
CA GLU A 100 -10.35 -20.92 -23.51
C GLU A 100 -9.74 -21.46 -24.82
N ASP A 101 -9.24 -22.70 -24.77
CA ASP A 101 -8.82 -23.48 -25.94
C ASP A 101 -10.05 -24.12 -26.59
N GLU A 102 -10.78 -23.31 -27.36
CA GLU A 102 -11.69 -23.83 -28.38
C GLU A 102 -10.90 -24.15 -29.66
N SER A 103 -10.32 -25.34 -29.76
CA SER A 103 -9.97 -25.96 -31.05
C SER A 103 -9.96 -27.50 -31.05
N ALA A 104 -11.16 -28.04 -31.27
CA ALA A 104 -11.48 -29.10 -32.24
C ALA A 104 -11.15 -30.59 -31.95
N PRO A 105 -11.90 -31.54 -32.57
CA PRO A 105 -12.13 -32.88 -32.04
C PRO A 105 -11.33 -34.04 -32.70
N GLU A 106 -11.25 -35.12 -31.92
CA GLU A 106 -11.14 -36.56 -32.28
C GLU A 106 -9.90 -37.09 -33.06
N ALA A 107 -9.09 -37.93 -32.40
CA ALA A 107 -9.20 -39.40 -32.50
C ALA A 107 -7.92 -40.19 -32.09
N ARG A 108 -8.16 -41.17 -31.21
CA ARG A 108 -7.56 -42.53 -31.10
C ARG A 108 -6.29 -42.79 -30.26
N ALA A 109 -6.59 -43.59 -29.23
CA ALA A 109 -5.91 -44.80 -28.73
C ALA A 109 -4.83 -44.65 -27.63
N SER A 110 -5.21 -45.21 -26.47
CA SER A 110 -4.58 -45.22 -25.16
C SER A 110 -3.23 -45.94 -25.04
N PRO A 111 -2.36 -45.47 -24.13
CA PRO A 111 -1.53 -46.33 -23.29
C PRO A 111 -2.03 -46.33 -21.84
N LYS A 112 -2.38 -47.51 -21.33
CA LYS A 112 -2.82 -47.74 -19.94
C LYS A 112 -1.65 -47.52 -18.98
N THR A 113 -1.58 -46.37 -18.32
CA THR A 113 -0.64 -46.16 -17.20
C THR A 113 -1.28 -46.59 -15.87
N PRO A 114 -0.48 -47.16 -14.96
CA PRO A 114 -0.97 -47.77 -13.72
C PRO A 114 -1.54 -46.71 -12.77
N LYS A 115 -2.80 -46.94 -12.35
CA LYS A 115 -3.54 -46.22 -11.31
C LYS A 115 -2.71 -46.19 -10.00
N ARG A 116 -1.91 -45.13 -9.78
CA ARG A 116 -1.42 -44.79 -8.44
C ARG A 116 -2.64 -44.42 -7.60
N ARG A 117 -2.92 -45.21 -6.57
CA ARG A 117 -3.88 -44.86 -5.51
C ARG A 117 -3.44 -43.53 -4.92
N VAL A 118 -4.14 -42.46 -5.28
CA VAL A 118 -4.11 -41.19 -4.56
C VAL A 118 -4.78 -41.47 -3.22
N THR A 119 -3.98 -41.88 -2.23
CA THR A 119 -4.39 -41.83 -0.84
C THR A 119 -4.70 -40.38 -0.54
N LYS A 120 -5.97 -40.08 -0.23
CA LYS A 120 -6.43 -38.78 0.27
C LYS A 120 -5.57 -38.43 1.49
N ALA A 121 -4.46 -37.73 1.27
CA ALA A 121 -3.68 -37.16 2.34
C ALA A 121 -4.62 -36.18 3.03
N ALA A 122 -4.83 -36.39 4.33
CA ALA A 122 -5.61 -35.48 5.15
C ALA A 122 -5.10 -34.05 4.89
N PRO A 123 -5.99 -33.06 4.71
CA PRO A 123 -5.57 -31.68 4.58
C PRO A 123 -4.74 -31.36 5.82
N ASN A 124 -3.45 -31.11 5.61
CA ASN A 124 -2.55 -30.70 6.66
C ASN A 124 -2.99 -29.29 7.04
N LEU A 125 -3.87 -29.20 8.04
CA LEU A 125 -4.25 -27.98 8.75
C LEU A 125 -3.04 -27.48 9.54
N GLN A 126 -1.92 -27.23 8.85
CA GLN A 126 -0.90 -26.34 9.37
C GLN A 126 -1.53 -24.97 9.31
N ALA A 127 -1.97 -24.50 10.48
CA ALA A 127 -2.34 -23.11 10.73
C ALA A 127 -1.40 -22.23 9.92
N GLY A 128 -1.96 -21.47 8.97
CA GLY A 128 -1.23 -20.83 7.88
C GLY A 128 0.07 -20.25 8.39
N SER A 129 1.18 -20.86 7.97
CA SER A 129 2.48 -20.25 8.12
C SER A 129 2.39 -18.84 7.52
N LYS A 130 2.85 -17.84 8.26
CA LYS A 130 3.01 -16.50 7.70
C LYS A 130 4.43 -16.39 7.19
N ARG A 131 4.60 -16.04 5.93
CA ARG A 131 5.92 -15.66 5.40
C ARG A 131 6.17 -14.17 5.58
N ARG A 132 7.44 -13.80 5.47
CA ARG A 132 7.86 -12.40 5.43
C ARG A 132 7.43 -11.81 4.09
N ARG A 133 6.90 -10.58 4.12
CA ARG A 133 6.54 -9.87 2.90
C ARG A 133 7.77 -9.46 2.09
N TYR A 134 8.82 -9.03 2.78
CA TYR A 134 10.05 -8.55 2.16
C TYR A 134 11.19 -9.51 2.45
N GLU A 135 11.92 -9.87 1.41
CA GLU A 135 13.09 -10.76 1.45
C GLU A 135 14.27 -10.13 0.72
N ILE A 136 15.49 -10.61 0.98
CA ILE A 136 16.72 -10.10 0.36
C ILE A 136 17.22 -11.13 -0.65
N CYS A 137 17.51 -10.69 -1.88
CA CYS A 137 18.11 -11.54 -2.89
C CYS A 137 19.58 -11.83 -2.56
N HIS A 138 19.95 -13.10 -2.41
CA HIS A 138 21.33 -13.51 -2.06
C HIS A 138 22.41 -13.17 -3.11
N GLN A 139 22.04 -12.79 -4.32
CA GLN A 139 23.02 -12.47 -5.38
C GLN A 139 23.35 -10.98 -5.47
N CYS A 140 22.35 -10.12 -5.25
CA CYS A 140 22.50 -8.67 -5.39
C CYS A 140 22.33 -7.88 -4.08
N ASP A 141 21.91 -8.56 -3.00
CA ASP A 141 21.58 -7.96 -1.69
C ASP A 141 20.48 -6.88 -1.77
N GLU A 142 19.63 -6.92 -2.80
CA GLU A 142 18.49 -6.01 -2.96
C GLU A 142 17.21 -6.65 -2.38
N GLU A 143 16.38 -5.80 -1.76
CA GLU A 143 15.08 -6.20 -1.18
C GLU A 143 14.03 -6.39 -2.28
N TYR A 144 13.19 -7.42 -2.15
CA TYR A 144 12.03 -7.64 -3.01
C TYR A 144 10.77 -7.99 -2.20
N ASP A 145 9.60 -7.60 -2.72
CA ASP A 145 8.30 -7.99 -2.16
C ASP A 145 7.94 -9.41 -2.65
N ALA A 146 7.92 -10.37 -1.72
CA ALA A 146 7.63 -11.78 -1.96
C ALA A 146 6.18 -12.04 -2.42
N VAL A 147 5.26 -11.09 -2.22
CA VAL A 147 3.89 -11.19 -2.77
C VAL A 147 3.86 -10.75 -4.23
N ALA A 148 4.57 -9.68 -4.56
CA ALA A 148 4.63 -9.17 -5.93
C ALA A 148 5.55 -9.99 -6.85
N ASN A 149 6.52 -10.72 -6.27
CA ASN A 149 7.46 -11.53 -7.02
C ASN A 149 6.79 -12.84 -7.50
N ALA A 150 6.25 -12.82 -8.72
CA ALA A 150 5.74 -14.02 -9.36
C ALA A 150 6.86 -15.04 -9.61
N ARG A 151 6.51 -16.31 -9.85
CA ARG A 151 7.49 -17.38 -10.16
C ARG A 151 8.40 -17.04 -11.35
N THR A 152 7.95 -16.17 -12.23
CA THR A 152 8.67 -15.69 -13.43
C THR A 152 9.36 -14.34 -13.23
N SER A 153 9.10 -13.64 -12.12
CA SER A 153 9.66 -12.32 -11.82
C SER A 153 11.08 -12.38 -11.24
N CYS A 154 11.54 -13.57 -10.81
CA CYS A 154 12.93 -13.78 -10.41
C CYS A 154 13.83 -13.72 -11.65
N VAL A 155 14.38 -12.53 -11.92
CA VAL A 155 15.46 -12.38 -12.90
C VAL A 155 16.73 -12.90 -12.25
N TYR A 156 17.11 -14.13 -12.60
CA TYR A 156 18.41 -14.67 -12.23
C TYR A 156 19.50 -13.77 -12.84
N HIS A 157 20.34 -13.17 -12.01
CA HIS A 157 21.48 -12.43 -12.51
C HIS A 157 22.60 -13.42 -12.85
N ASP A 158 23.20 -13.29 -14.02
CA ASP A 158 24.27 -14.15 -14.55
C ASP A 158 25.60 -14.05 -13.76
N GLY A 159 25.59 -13.42 -12.58
CA GLY A 159 26.73 -13.30 -11.67
C GLY A 159 27.70 -12.18 -12.04
N THR A 160 27.43 -11.42 -13.12
CA THR A 160 28.26 -10.30 -13.60
C THR A 160 28.00 -8.97 -12.88
N LEU A 161 27.32 -8.99 -11.73
CA LEU A 161 27.03 -7.79 -10.95
C LEU A 161 28.34 -7.20 -10.42
N ARG A 162 28.75 -6.09 -11.03
CA ARG A 162 29.79 -5.21 -10.49
C ARG A 162 29.33 -4.82 -9.09
N ARG A 163 30.03 -5.31 -8.05
CA ARG A 163 29.84 -4.83 -6.68
C ARG A 163 29.79 -3.31 -6.76
N LYS A 164 28.70 -2.69 -6.30
CA LYS A 164 28.62 -1.22 -6.17
C LYS A 164 29.86 -0.82 -5.38
N ALA A 165 30.78 -0.11 -6.04
CA ALA A 165 31.97 0.38 -5.38
C ALA A 165 31.48 1.25 -4.22
N LEU A 166 31.78 0.86 -2.99
CA LEU A 166 31.54 1.68 -1.82
C LEU A 166 32.40 2.93 -2.01
N VAL A 167 31.76 4.05 -2.34
CA VAL A 167 32.35 5.39 -2.36
C VAL A 167 32.25 5.98 -0.97
#